data_AF-A0A8S9W0I5-F1
#
_entry.id   AF-A0A8S9W0I5-F1
#
_cell.length_a   1.000
_cell.length_b   1.000
_cell.length_c   1.000
_cell.angle_alpha   90.00
_cell.angle_beta   90.00
_cell.angle_gamma   90.00
#
_symmetry.space_group_name_H-M   'P 1'
#
loop_
_entity.id
_entity.type
_entity.pdbx_description
1 polymer ?
#
loop_
_entity_poly.entity_id
_entity_poly.type
_entity_poly.pdbx_seq_one_letter_code
_entity_poly.pdbx_strand_id
1 'polypeptide(L)' 'MNIDGSGKERLLSIPYPYGVIEEIEWSPDGSKMVFGFHPNYGNTDIYVIDVPETMGSVE' A
#
# COMPACT_ATOMS: atom_id res chain seq x y z
N MET A 1 8.14 -11.97 -3.69
CA MET A 1 8.17 -12.05 -2.21
C MET A 1 8.87 -13.35 -1.82
N ASN A 2 9.88 -13.31 -0.94
CA ASN A 2 10.55 -14.52 -0.45
C ASN A 2 9.78 -15.12 0.73
N ILE A 3 9.83 -16.45 0.90
CA ILE A 3 9.08 -17.15 1.97
C ILE A 3 9.55 -16.76 3.38
N ASP A 4 10.80 -16.33 3.53
CA ASP A 4 11.40 -15.86 4.78
C ASP A 4 11.01 -14.41 5.15
N GLY A 5 10.19 -13.76 4.31
CA GLY A 5 9.80 -12.36 4.50
C GLY A 5 10.91 -11.36 4.19
N SER A 6 12.04 -11.79 3.62
CA SER A 6 13.05 -10.92 3.04
C SER A 6 12.62 -10.38 1.67
N GLY A 7 13.34 -9.37 1.17
CA GLY A 7 13.04 -8.76 -0.14
C GLY A 7 11.75 -7.95 -0.15
N LYS A 8 11.34 -7.38 0.99
CA LYS A 8 10.21 -6.44 1.06
C LYS A 8 10.65 -5.08 0.55
N GLU A 9 9.92 -4.56 -0.42
CA GLU A 9 10.03 -3.18 -0.87
C GLU A 9 8.97 -2.32 -0.16
N ARG A 10 9.37 -1.11 0.26
CA ARG A 10 8.43 -0.14 0.81
C ARG A 10 7.71 0.56 -0.35
N LEU A 11 6.43 0.25 -0.55
CA LEU A 11 5.61 0.85 -1.61
C LEU A 11 5.04 2.23 -1.26
N LEU A 12 4.85 2.54 0.04
CA LEU A 12 4.32 3.83 0.47
C LEU A 12 4.93 4.32 1.78
N SER A 13 5.09 5.64 1.88
CA SER A 13 5.40 6.37 3.10
C SER A 13 4.41 7.51 3.31
N ILE A 14 3.56 7.39 4.32
CA ILE A 14 2.63 8.46 4.72
C ILE A 14 3.34 9.36 5.75
N PRO A 15 3.28 10.70 5.62
CA PRO A 15 3.98 11.63 6.52
C PRO A 15 3.28 11.84 7.87
N TYR A 16 2.62 10.80 8.39
CA TYR A 16 1.89 10.83 9.66
C TYR A 16 2.22 9.59 10.49
N PRO A 17 2.50 9.74 11.80
CA PRO A 17 2.88 8.59 12.64
C PRO A 17 1.69 7.69 13.00
N TYR A 18 0.46 8.23 13.00
CA TYR A 18 -0.76 7.53 13.34
C TYR A 18 -1.95 8.09 12.56
N GLY A 19 -2.93 7.23 12.27
CA GLY A 19 -4.17 7.57 11.59
C GLY A 19 -5.00 6.33 11.30
N VAL A 20 -6.13 6.51 10.63
CA VAL A 20 -7.05 5.44 10.22
C VAL A 20 -7.03 5.31 8.70
N ILE A 21 -6.98 4.07 8.23
CA ILE A 21 -7.22 3.74 6.82
C ILE A 21 -8.70 3.45 6.67
N GLU A 22 -9.34 4.11 5.72
CA GLU A 22 -10.77 3.98 5.40
C GLU A 22 -10.94 3.67 3.92
N GLU A 23 -12.07 3.04 3.56
CA GLU A 23 -12.51 2.85 2.17
C GLU A 23 -11.42 2.27 1.23
N ILE A 24 -10.88 1.11 1.60
CA ILE A 24 -9.89 0.40 0.78
C ILE A 24 -10.55 -0.30 -0.42
N GLU A 25 -10.02 -0.06 -1.61
CA GLU A 25 -10.45 -0.70 -2.86
C GLU A 25 -9.25 -1.09 -3.71
N TRP A 26 -9.42 -2.16 -4.49
CA TRP A 26 -8.38 -2.70 -5.37
C TRP A 26 -8.79 -2.56 -6.83
N SER A 27 -7.82 -2.32 -7.71
CA SER A 27 -8.06 -2.53 -9.13
C SER A 27 -8.36 -4.01 -9.39
N PRO A 28 -9.22 -4.35 -10.37
CA PRO A 28 -9.56 -5.74 -10.67
C PRO A 28 -8.36 -6.62 -11.03
N ASP A 29 -7.29 -6.03 -11.55
CA ASP A 29 -6.04 -6.70 -11.90
C ASP A 29 -5.02 -6.77 -10.74
N GLY A 30 -5.35 -6.20 -9.57
CA GLY A 30 -4.47 -6.18 -8.39
C GLY A 30 -3.25 -5.27 -8.51
N SER A 31 -3.08 -4.54 -9.61
CA SER A 31 -1.92 -3.68 -9.86
C SER A 31 -1.99 -2.33 -9.14
N LYS A 32 -3.15 -1.96 -8.59
CA LYS A 32 -3.37 -0.72 -7.85
C LYS A 32 -4.25 -0.93 -6.64
N MET A 33 -4.01 -0.11 -5.63
CA MET A 33 -4.83 -0.01 -4.43
C MET A 33 -5.12 1.46 -4.13
N VAL A 34 -6.36 1.78 -3.78
CA VAL A 34 -6.77 3.11 -3.30
C VAL A 34 -7.33 3.00 -1.89
N PHE A 35 -7.06 4.00 -1.06
CA PHE A 35 -7.67 4.14 0.26
C PHE A 35 -7.65 5.60 0.72
N GLY A 36 -8.59 5.95 1.61
CA GLY A 36 -8.54 7.18 2.37
C GLY A 36 -7.66 7.01 3.61
N PHE A 37 -6.86 8.03 3.92
CA PHE A 37 -6.10 8.07 5.17
C PHE A 37 -6.48 9.32 5.97
N HIS A 38 -7.01 9.09 7.16
CA HIS A 38 -7.36 10.14 8.12
C HIS A 38 -6.32 10.18 9.25
N PRO A 39 -5.36 11.11 9.24
CA PRO A 39 -4.43 11.28 10.35
C PRO A 39 -5.15 11.82 11.60
N ASN A 40 -4.64 11.51 12.78
CA ASN A 40 -5.18 12.09 14.03
C ASN A 40 -5.06 13.63 14.09
N TYR A 41 -4.12 14.18 13.32
CA TYR A 41 -3.93 15.62 13.13
C TYR A 41 -3.68 15.89 11.66
N GLY A 42 -4.60 16.60 10.99
CA GLY A 42 -4.49 16.92 9.57
C GLY A 42 -5.82 16.73 8.85
N ASN A 43 -5.75 16.76 7.52
CA ASN A 43 -6.90 16.48 6.66
C ASN A 43 -6.85 15.03 6.18
N THR A 44 -8.01 14.48 5.83
CA THR A 44 -8.07 13.22 5.09
C THR A 44 -7.57 13.42 3.68
N ASP A 45 -6.66 12.56 3.25
CA ASP A 45 -6.16 12.50 1.89
C ASP A 45 -6.46 11.12 1.28
N ILE A 46 -6.60 11.07 -0.04
CA ILE A 46 -6.77 9.83 -0.80
C ILE A 46 -5.42 9.41 -1.35
N TYR A 47 -5.01 8.17 -1.05
CA TYR A 47 -3.77 7.59 -1.53
C TYR A 47 -4.05 6.53 -2.57
N VAL A 48 -3.27 6.54 -3.66
CA VAL A 48 -3.23 5.49 -4.68
C VAL A 48 -1.82 4.91 -4.71
N ILE A 49 -1.71 3.59 -4.60
CA ILE A 49 -0.44 2.86 -4.63
C ILE A 49 -0.43 1.96 -5.86
N ASP A 50 0.69 1.97 -6.58
CA ASP A 50 1.02 0.95 -7.58
C ASP A 50 1.61 -0.28 -6.88
N VAL A 51 1.03 -1.45 -7.15
CA VAL A 51 1.43 -2.73 -6.57
C VAL A 51 2.11 -3.53 -7.67
N PRO A 52 3.44 -3.71 -7.61
CA PRO A 52 4.14 -4.50 -8.61
C PRO A 52 3.72 -5.96 -8.50
N GLU A 53 3.47 -6.60 -9.65
CA GLU A 53 3.39 -8.05 -9.70
C GLU A 53 4.72 -8.62 -9.20
N THR A 54 4.71 -9.25 -8.02
CA THR A 54 5.86 -10.05 -7.62
C THR A 54 5.90 -11.27 -8.50
N MET A 55 6.62 -11.22 -9.63
CA MET A 55 7.06 -12.43 -10.30
C MET A 55 7.89 -13.22 -9.27
N GLY A 56 7.33 -14.34 -8.82
CA GLY A 56 8.08 -15.33 -8.07
C GLY A 56 9.34 -15.67 -8.86
N SER A 57 10.46 -15.69 -8.17
CA SER A 57 11.76 -16.16 -8.65
C SER A 57 11.58 -17.32 -9.64
N VAL A 58 12.10 -17.12 -10.85
CA VAL A 58 12.43 -18.23 -11.75
C VAL A 58 13.35 -19.19 -11.02
N GLU A 59 12.99 -20.47 -11.12
CA GLU A 59 13.64 -21.72 -10.70
C GLU A 59 14.96 -21.66 -9.92
#